data_AF-A0A3A5JK75-F1
#
_entry.id   AF-A0A3A5JK75-F1
#
_cell.length_a   1.000
_cell.length_b   1.000
_cell.length_c   1.000
_cell.angle_alpha   90.00
_cell.angle_beta   90.00
_cell.angle_gamma   90.00
#
_symmetry.space_group_name_H-M   'P 1'
#
loop_
_entity.id
_entity.type
_entity.pdbx_description
1 polymer ?
#
loop_
_entity_poly.entity_id
_entity_poly.type
_entity_poly.pdbx_seq_one_letter_code
_entity_poly.pdbx_strand_id
1 'polypeptide(L)'
;MAGAMSDGALADAPALVPPGRYQAIYRFHETAYFRSTPKVYLHLQISGGAHDGVRLYRAYRVARLTGKPKRYGGFKVHHSHAVFRQMVTLSSAVTRPDRISFSALKGCLLSVSVRTVTKDAGTSSRKPQTLPEALQYSVIDELLSIDAGSMEEVS
;
A
#
# COMPACT_ATOMS: atom_id res chain seq x y z
N MET A 1 -18.97 43.56 13.45
CA MET A 1 -19.00 42.41 14.37
C MET A 1 -18.09 41.33 13.81
N ALA A 2 -17.11 40.93 14.60
CA ALA A 2 -16.17 39.87 14.28
C ALA A 2 -16.83 38.49 14.43
N GLY A 3 -16.43 37.57 13.56
CA GLY A 3 -16.81 36.17 13.58
C GLY A 3 -16.15 35.46 12.41
N ALA A 4 -14.84 35.61 12.28
CA ALA A 4 -14.03 34.83 11.34
C ALA A 4 -14.19 33.35 11.71
N MET A 5 -15.03 32.64 10.97
CA MET A 5 -15.04 31.20 10.96
C MET A 5 -13.63 30.78 10.57
N SER A 6 -12.90 30.24 11.54
CA SER A 6 -11.58 29.66 11.33
C SER A 6 -11.81 28.41 10.50
N ASP A 7 -11.71 28.57 9.18
CA ASP A 7 -11.90 27.53 8.18
C ASP A 7 -10.99 26.34 8.55
N GLY A 8 -11.60 25.21 8.90
CA GLY A 8 -10.87 24.02 9.32
C GLY A 8 -9.98 23.54 8.19
N ALA A 9 -8.68 23.79 8.28
CA ALA A 9 -7.72 23.29 7.30
C ALA A 9 -7.68 21.75 7.35
N LEU A 10 -8.11 21.11 6.26
CA LEU A 10 -7.82 19.70 5.99
C LEU A 10 -6.31 19.57 5.73
N ALA A 11 -5.55 19.42 6.82
CA ALA A 11 -4.09 19.43 6.79
C ALA A 11 -3.45 18.24 6.02
N ASP A 12 -4.25 17.24 5.62
CA ASP A 12 -3.75 15.98 5.07
C ASP A 12 -4.74 15.37 4.06
N ALA A 13 -5.22 16.18 3.10
CA ALA A 13 -6.04 15.66 2.02
C ALA A 13 -5.20 14.63 1.22
N PRO A 14 -5.68 13.38 1.07
CA PRO A 14 -4.90 12.34 0.42
C PRO A 14 -4.65 12.68 -1.05
N ALA A 15 -3.40 12.51 -1.50
CA ALA A 15 -3.00 12.88 -2.85
C ALA A 15 -3.81 12.12 -3.91
N LEU A 16 -4.41 12.86 -4.84
CA LEU A 16 -5.12 12.32 -5.99
C LEU A 16 -4.17 12.19 -7.18
N VAL A 17 -3.61 11.00 -7.34
CA VAL A 17 -2.81 10.61 -8.51
C VAL A 17 -3.73 9.93 -9.52
N PRO A 18 -3.75 10.35 -10.80
CA PRO A 18 -4.58 9.73 -11.83
C PRO A 18 -4.33 8.22 -11.93
N PRO A 19 -5.38 7.39 -12.13
CA PRO A 19 -5.20 5.96 -12.37
C PRO A 19 -4.26 5.71 -13.55
N GLY A 20 -3.35 4.74 -13.40
CA GLY A 20 -2.34 4.47 -14.42
C GLY A 20 -1.16 3.68 -13.90
N ARG A 21 -0.15 3.52 -14.76
CA ARG A 21 1.12 2.86 -14.40
C ARG A 21 2.16 3.90 -14.01
N TYR A 22 2.86 3.63 -12.92
CA TYR A 22 3.89 4.50 -12.37
C TYR A 22 5.10 3.68 -11.95
N GLN A 23 6.22 4.36 -11.76
CA GLN A 23 7.37 3.81 -11.07
C GLN A 23 7.32 4.22 -9.60
N ALA A 24 7.71 3.32 -8.71
CA ALA A 24 7.71 3.59 -7.29
C ALA A 24 8.83 2.87 -6.56
N ILE A 25 9.25 3.43 -5.43
CA ILE A 25 10.28 2.87 -4.56
C ILE A 25 9.67 2.45 -3.22
N TYR A 26 10.16 1.32 -2.69
CA TYR A 26 9.80 0.86 -1.36
C TYR A 26 10.30 1.81 -0.28
N ARG A 27 9.43 2.17 0.68
CA ARG A 27 9.80 3.00 1.84
C ARG A 27 9.80 2.18 3.12
N PHE A 28 8.64 1.63 3.46
CA PHE A 28 8.47 0.78 4.62
C PHE A 28 7.20 -0.06 4.49
N HIS A 29 7.03 -0.99 5.42
CA HIS A 29 5.74 -1.64 5.62
C HIS A 29 5.32 -1.46 7.07
N GLU A 30 4.02 -1.51 7.32
CA GLU A 30 3.48 -1.52 8.68
C GLU A 30 2.35 -2.52 8.79
N THR A 31 2.17 -3.07 9.98
CA THR A 31 1.06 -3.96 10.27
C THR A 31 0.02 -3.23 11.09
N ALA A 32 -1.25 -3.41 10.72
CA ALA A 32 -2.36 -2.87 11.48
C ALA A 32 -3.60 -3.75 11.34
N TYR A 33 -4.55 -3.53 12.25
CA TYR A 33 -5.89 -4.08 12.11
C TYR A 33 -6.78 -3.06 11.42
N PHE A 34 -7.42 -3.47 10.34
CA PHE A 34 -8.55 -2.72 9.81
C PHE A 34 -9.82 -3.43 10.25
N ARG A 35 -10.54 -2.82 11.20
CA ARG A 35 -11.56 -3.50 12.00
C ARG A 35 -10.95 -4.71 12.69
N SER A 36 -11.49 -5.91 12.47
CA SER A 36 -10.98 -7.18 12.97
C SER A 36 -10.04 -7.90 11.99
N THR A 37 -9.80 -7.34 10.79
CA THR A 37 -8.99 -8.01 9.78
C THR A 37 -7.54 -7.56 9.86
N PRO A 38 -6.58 -8.48 10.10
CA PRO A 38 -5.16 -8.13 10.08
C PRO A 38 -4.73 -7.79 8.66
N LYS A 39 -4.03 -6.67 8.52
CA LYS A 39 -3.49 -6.18 7.26
C LYS A 39 -2.03 -5.79 7.40
N VAL A 40 -1.32 -5.87 6.27
CA VAL A 40 -0.03 -5.21 6.09
C VAL A 40 -0.17 -4.14 5.02
N TYR A 41 0.32 -2.95 5.32
CA TYR A 41 0.32 -1.80 4.44
C TYR A 41 1.73 -1.61 3.91
N LEU A 42 1.89 -1.79 2.61
CA LEU A 42 3.15 -1.58 1.91
C LEU A 42 3.20 -0.13 1.44
N HIS A 43 4.06 0.68 2.03
CA HIS A 43 4.21 2.09 1.72
C HIS A 43 5.27 2.29 0.63
N LEU A 44 4.85 2.95 -0.44
CA LEU A 44 5.59 3.18 -1.66
C LEU A 44 5.61 4.68 -1.96
N GLN A 45 6.67 5.14 -2.59
CA GLN A 45 6.76 6.52 -3.05
C GLN A 45 6.89 6.51 -4.56
N ILE A 46 6.02 7.24 -5.27
CA ILE A 46 6.14 7.43 -6.71
C ILE A 46 7.48 8.09 -7.01
N SER A 47 8.14 7.57 -8.03
CA SER A 47 9.42 8.08 -8.52
C SER A 47 9.31 8.48 -9.98
N GLY A 48 9.75 9.70 -10.29
CA GLY A 48 9.70 10.28 -11.62
C GLY A 48 8.35 10.87 -12.02
N GLY A 49 8.37 11.66 -13.09
CA GLY A 49 7.18 12.29 -13.67
C GLY A 49 6.56 13.39 -12.80
N ALA A 50 5.29 13.73 -13.09
CA ALA A 50 4.58 14.84 -12.45
C ALA A 50 4.14 14.57 -10.99
N HIS A 51 4.18 13.32 -10.55
CA HIS A 51 3.75 12.90 -9.21
C HIS A 51 4.91 12.36 -8.37
N ASP A 52 6.16 12.72 -8.73
CA ASP A 52 7.35 12.34 -7.96
C ASP A 52 7.23 12.74 -6.49
N GLY A 53 7.64 11.86 -5.59
CA GLY A 53 7.59 12.10 -4.14
C GLY A 53 6.24 11.79 -3.48
N VAL A 54 5.16 11.60 -4.24
CA VAL A 54 3.85 11.24 -3.67
C VAL A 54 3.91 9.86 -3.04
N ARG A 55 3.45 9.76 -1.80
CA ARG A 55 3.43 8.51 -1.02
C ARG A 55 2.06 7.86 -1.13
N LEU A 56 2.06 6.63 -1.62
CA LEU A 56 0.87 5.80 -1.70
C LEU A 56 1.13 4.49 -0.95
N TYR A 57 0.06 3.75 -0.67
CA TYR A 57 0.19 2.45 -0.05
C TYR A 57 -0.60 1.39 -0.83
N ARG A 58 -0.16 0.14 -0.67
CA ARG A 58 -0.97 -1.04 -0.96
C ARG A 58 -1.32 -1.78 0.31
N ALA A 59 -2.61 -2.00 0.53
CA ALA A 59 -3.09 -2.80 1.65
C ALA A 59 -3.27 -4.27 1.26
N TYR A 60 -2.67 -5.18 2.01
CA TYR A 60 -2.86 -6.62 1.86
C TYR A 60 -3.52 -7.22 3.08
N ARG A 61 -4.43 -8.18 2.88
CA ARG A 61 -4.92 -9.05 3.94
C ARG A 61 -3.86 -10.10 4.26
N VAL A 62 -3.61 -10.33 5.54
CA VAL A 62 -2.69 -11.36 6.03
C VAL A 62 -3.43 -12.35 6.93
N ALA A 63 -2.80 -13.47 7.28
CA ALA A 63 -3.43 -14.51 8.10
C ALA A 63 -3.52 -14.04 9.56
N ARG A 64 -2.40 -13.52 10.07
CA ARG A 64 -2.27 -12.94 11.41
C ARG A 64 -1.03 -12.06 11.50
N LEU A 65 -1.00 -11.17 12.48
CA LEU A 65 0.20 -10.41 12.85
C LEU A 65 1.07 -11.25 13.81
N THR A 66 2.39 -11.09 13.73
CA THR A 66 3.32 -11.67 14.72
C THR A 66 3.70 -10.58 15.73
N GLY A 67 2.80 -10.36 16.70
CA GLY A 67 2.94 -9.36 17.74
C GLY A 67 2.01 -8.15 17.55
N LYS A 68 2.33 -7.05 18.25
CA LYS A 68 1.54 -5.81 18.19
C LYS A 68 1.71 -5.13 16.81
N PRO A 69 0.65 -4.49 16.28
CA PRO A 69 0.73 -3.58 15.13
C PRO A 69 1.89 -2.60 15.28
N LYS A 70 2.76 -2.52 14.28
CA LYS A 70 3.88 -1.57 14.25
C LYS A 70 4.44 -1.40 12.84
N ARG A 71 5.22 -0.33 12.67
CA ARG A 71 6.12 -0.17 11.53
C ARG A 71 7.16 -1.30 11.52
N TYR A 72 7.41 -1.86 10.35
CA TYR A 72 8.20 -3.08 10.15
C TYR A 72 7.70 -4.25 11.02
N GLY A 73 6.39 -4.31 11.24
CA GLY A 73 5.76 -5.37 12.02
C GLY A 73 5.74 -6.69 11.26
N GLY A 74 5.94 -7.79 11.98
CA GLY A 74 5.87 -9.11 11.38
C GLY A 74 4.43 -9.57 11.16
N PHE A 75 4.26 -10.46 10.17
CA PHE A 75 2.97 -11.03 9.79
C PHE A 75 3.15 -12.44 9.23
N LYS A 76 2.08 -13.22 9.21
CA LYS A 76 2.02 -14.53 8.54
C LYS A 76 1.08 -14.48 7.36
N VAL A 77 1.44 -15.16 6.28
CA VAL A 77 0.66 -15.25 5.04
C VAL A 77 0.45 -16.70 4.66
N HIS A 78 -0.64 -16.97 3.95
CA HIS A 78 -0.84 -18.25 3.26
C HIS A 78 -0.51 -18.10 1.77
N HIS A 79 -0.20 -19.20 1.10
CA HIS A 79 0.06 -19.23 -0.34
C HIS A 79 -1.10 -18.69 -1.19
N SER A 80 -2.33 -18.76 -0.66
CA SER A 80 -3.54 -18.24 -1.30
C SER A 80 -3.68 -16.72 -1.18
N HIS A 81 -2.91 -16.06 -0.32
CA HIS A 81 -3.03 -14.62 -0.10
C HIS A 81 -2.37 -13.84 -1.23
N ALA A 82 -3.00 -12.72 -1.61
CA ALA A 82 -2.52 -11.86 -2.70
C ALA A 82 -1.07 -11.38 -2.51
N VAL A 83 -0.68 -11.03 -1.28
CA VAL A 83 0.71 -10.64 -0.96
C VAL A 83 1.70 -11.74 -1.30
N PHE A 84 1.35 -13.01 -1.05
CA PHE A 84 2.23 -14.12 -1.34
C PHE A 84 2.42 -14.29 -2.84
N ARG A 85 1.30 -14.38 -3.56
CA ARG A 85 1.30 -14.56 -5.03
C ARG A 85 2.06 -13.44 -5.73
N GLN A 86 1.86 -12.21 -5.29
CA GLN A 86 2.53 -11.05 -5.87
C GLN A 86 4.04 -11.06 -5.62
N MET A 87 4.48 -11.36 -4.40
CA MET A 87 5.91 -11.40 -4.09
C MET A 87 6.62 -12.56 -4.84
N VAL A 88 5.96 -13.71 -4.99
CA VAL A 88 6.47 -14.81 -5.83
C VAL A 88 6.57 -14.38 -7.29
N THR A 89 5.56 -13.67 -7.81
CA THR A 89 5.56 -13.17 -9.20
C THR A 89 6.67 -12.16 -9.45
N LEU A 90 6.88 -11.21 -8.53
CA LEU A 90 7.94 -10.20 -8.66
C LEU A 90 9.34 -10.79 -8.58
N SER A 91 9.51 -11.77 -7.70
CA SER A 91 10.85 -12.23 -7.34
C SER A 91 11.47 -13.18 -8.34
N SER A 92 10.70 -13.78 -9.27
CA SER A 92 11.16 -14.65 -10.38
C SER A 92 12.07 -15.84 -10.01
N ALA A 93 12.57 -15.93 -8.78
CA ALA A 93 13.72 -16.73 -8.36
C ALA A 93 13.74 -17.04 -6.84
N VAL A 94 12.59 -17.01 -6.14
CA VAL A 94 12.58 -17.32 -4.70
C VAL A 94 12.76 -18.82 -4.47
N THR A 95 13.95 -19.18 -4.00
CA THR A 95 14.33 -20.52 -3.54
C THR A 95 13.58 -20.92 -2.26
N ARG A 96 13.09 -19.95 -1.47
CA ARG A 96 12.38 -20.14 -0.19
C ARG A 96 11.12 -19.26 -0.05
N PRO A 97 9.98 -19.65 -0.65
CA PRO A 97 8.76 -18.85 -0.63
C PRO A 97 8.12 -18.73 0.76
N ASP A 98 8.58 -19.52 1.73
CA ASP A 98 8.14 -19.47 3.12
C ASP A 98 8.57 -18.19 3.86
N ARG A 99 9.52 -17.41 3.33
CA ARG A 99 10.06 -16.19 3.95
C ARG A 99 9.90 -14.95 3.08
N ILE A 100 8.67 -14.45 2.99
CA ILE A 100 8.40 -13.19 2.28
C ILE A 100 8.80 -12.00 3.14
N SER A 101 9.83 -11.27 2.70
CA SER A 101 10.26 -10.02 3.30
C SER A 101 10.07 -8.87 2.33
N PHE A 102 9.27 -7.87 2.70
CA PHE A 102 9.18 -6.62 1.93
C PHE A 102 10.49 -5.83 1.95
N SER A 103 11.37 -6.09 2.91
CA SER A 103 12.69 -5.44 2.96
C SER A 103 13.55 -5.79 1.74
N ALA A 104 13.30 -6.93 1.08
CA ALA A 104 13.97 -7.31 -0.16
C ALA A 104 13.61 -6.38 -1.34
N LEU A 105 12.54 -5.59 -1.25
CA LEU A 105 12.19 -4.58 -2.25
C LEU A 105 12.99 -3.28 -2.07
N LYS A 106 13.79 -3.16 -1.00
CA LYS A 106 14.60 -1.96 -0.77
C LYS A 106 15.63 -1.80 -1.87
N GLY A 107 15.69 -0.61 -2.47
CA GLY A 107 16.58 -0.33 -3.60
C GLY A 107 16.06 -0.79 -4.96
N CYS A 108 14.89 -1.45 -5.02
CA CYS A 108 14.24 -1.77 -6.29
C CYS A 108 13.36 -0.61 -6.78
N LEU A 109 13.42 -0.35 -8.10
CA LEU A 109 12.44 0.47 -8.80
C LEU A 109 11.31 -0.43 -9.30
N LEU A 110 10.12 -0.23 -8.75
CA LEU A 110 8.95 -1.08 -8.99
C LEU A 110 8.04 -0.42 -10.01
N SER A 111 7.58 -1.17 -11.00
CA SER A 111 6.45 -0.79 -11.83
C SER A 111 5.16 -1.10 -11.08
N VAL A 112 4.28 -0.12 -10.91
CA VAL A 112 3.06 -0.23 -10.10
C VAL A 112 1.85 0.33 -10.83
N SER A 113 0.68 -0.27 -10.58
CA SER A 113 -0.61 0.24 -11.01
C SER A 113 -1.24 1.05 -9.87
N VAL A 114 -1.64 2.28 -10.16
CA VAL A 114 -2.37 3.18 -9.26
C VAL A 114 -3.84 3.17 -9.64
N ARG A 115 -4.72 3.15 -8.65
CA ARG A 115 -6.16 3.37 -8.83
C ARG A 115 -6.71 4.35 -7.82
N THR A 116 -7.82 4.98 -8.18
CA THR A 116 -8.61 5.81 -7.27
C THR A 116 -9.59 4.96 -6.47
N VAL A 117 -9.67 5.21 -5.17
CA VAL A 117 -10.69 4.64 -4.29
C VAL A 117 -11.94 5.52 -4.37
N THR A 118 -12.96 4.99 -5.01
CA THR A 118 -14.24 5.67 -5.23
C THR A 118 -15.35 5.19 -4.31
N LYS A 119 -15.10 4.14 -3.50
CA LYS A 119 -16.08 3.57 -2.57
C LYS A 119 -15.45 3.33 -1.21
N ASP A 120 -16.22 3.60 -0.17
CA ASP A 120 -15.82 3.29 1.20
C ASP A 120 -15.91 1.79 1.49
N ALA A 121 -15.29 1.32 2.56
CA ALA A 121 -15.26 -0.10 2.91
C ALA A 121 -16.57 -0.64 3.54
N GLY A 122 -17.67 0.13 3.52
CA GLY A 122 -18.94 -0.17 4.18
C GLY A 122 -18.80 -0.22 5.71
N THR A 123 -19.74 -0.80 6.43
CA THR A 123 -19.56 -1.31 7.80
C THR A 123 -20.22 -2.69 7.91
N SER A 124 -20.19 -3.34 9.08
CA SER A 124 -20.98 -4.57 9.29
C SER A 124 -22.48 -4.37 9.04
N SER A 125 -22.96 -3.14 9.18
CA SER A 125 -24.37 -2.78 9.14
C SER A 125 -24.75 -1.90 7.93
N ARG A 126 -23.78 -1.41 7.15
CA ARG A 126 -23.99 -0.51 6.01
C ARG A 126 -23.24 -0.99 4.78
N LYS A 127 -23.91 -0.99 3.62
CA LYS A 127 -23.28 -1.29 2.32
C LYS A 127 -22.23 -0.24 1.97
N PRO A 128 -21.15 -0.59 1.25
CA PRO A 128 -20.22 0.37 0.64
C PRO A 128 -20.97 1.46 -0.12
N GLN A 129 -20.65 2.72 0.15
CA GLN A 129 -21.17 3.88 -0.56
C GLN A 129 -20.08 4.51 -1.42
N THR A 130 -20.51 5.18 -2.50
CA THR A 130 -19.62 5.99 -3.34
C THR A 130 -19.13 7.18 -2.53
N LEU A 131 -17.81 7.40 -2.56
CA LEU A 131 -17.17 8.55 -1.95
C LEU A 131 -17.40 9.78 -2.83
N PRO A 132 -17.80 10.92 -2.26
CA PRO A 132 -17.71 12.23 -2.92
C PRO A 132 -16.30 12.46 -3.46
N GLU A 133 -16.18 13.20 -4.57
CA GLU A 133 -14.90 13.44 -5.25
C GLU A 133 -13.82 13.99 -4.32
N ALA A 134 -14.21 14.92 -3.44
CA ALA A 134 -13.30 15.50 -2.43
C ALA A 134 -12.75 14.50 -1.40
N LEU A 135 -13.35 13.30 -1.27
CA LEU A 135 -12.93 12.24 -0.37
C LEU A 135 -12.26 11.06 -1.11
N GLN A 136 -12.13 11.14 -2.43
CA GLN A 136 -11.43 10.14 -3.21
C GLN A 136 -9.93 10.24 -2.98
N TYR A 137 -9.26 9.10 -3.08
CA TYR A 137 -7.82 9.03 -2.87
C TYR A 137 -7.20 7.94 -3.71
N SER A 138 -5.91 8.10 -4.00
CA SER A 138 -5.18 7.12 -4.79
C SER A 138 -4.51 6.08 -3.89
N VAL A 139 -4.48 4.85 -4.38
CA VAL A 139 -3.78 3.73 -3.75
C VAL A 139 -3.05 2.94 -4.82
N ILE A 140 -2.04 2.18 -4.37
CA ILE A 140 -1.39 1.21 -5.22
C ILE A 140 -2.29 -0.01 -5.30
N ASP A 141 -2.78 -0.29 -6.51
CA ASP A 141 -3.60 -1.45 -6.81
C ASP A 141 -2.74 -2.68 -7.06
N GLU A 142 -1.65 -2.53 -7.84
CA GLU A 142 -0.78 -3.63 -8.22
C GLU A 142 0.71 -3.31 -8.26
N LEU A 143 1.55 -4.26 -7.83
CA LEU A 143 2.98 -4.30 -8.15
C LEU A 143 3.13 -5.22 -9.36
N LEU A 144 3.60 -4.68 -10.47
CA LEU A 144 3.61 -5.32 -11.78
C LEU A 144 4.95 -6.01 -12.04
N SER A 145 6.06 -5.28 -11.87
CA SER A 145 7.42 -5.77 -12.15
C SER A 145 8.47 -4.98 -11.37
N ILE A 146 9.70 -5.48 -11.37
CA ILE A 146 10.89 -4.73 -10.96
C ILE A 146 11.55 -4.23 -12.25
N ASP A 147 11.56 -2.91 -12.47
CA ASP A 147 12.18 -2.29 -13.66
C ASP A 147 13.69 -2.13 -13.49
N ALA A 148 14.16 -1.89 -12.26
CA ALA A 148 15.58 -1.79 -11.93
C ALA A 148 15.87 -2.23 -10.49
N GLY A 149 17.09 -2.73 -10.27
CA GLY A 149 17.50 -3.36 -9.01
C GLY A 149 17.21 -4.86 -8.97
N SER A 150 17.55 -5.51 -7.86
CA SER A 150 17.28 -6.93 -7.65
C SER A 150 16.90 -7.16 -6.21
N MET A 151 16.00 -8.11 -5.97
CA MET A 151 15.62 -8.47 -4.61
C MET A 151 16.77 -9.22 -3.95
N GLU A 152 17.47 -8.58 -3.03
CA GLU A 152 18.47 -9.26 -2.20
C GLU A 152 17.75 -10.00 -1.06
N GLU A 153 17.95 -11.32 -0.99
CA GLU A 153 17.52 -12.12 0.15
C GLU A 153 18.31 -11.68 1.38
N VAL A 154 17.63 -11.03 2.33
CA VAL A 154 18.23 -10.74 3.65
C VAL A 154 18.36 -12.09 4.37
N SER A 155 19.56 -12.66 4.33
CA SER A 155 19.94 -13.92 4.99
C SER A 155 19.78 -13.85 6.51
#